data_AF-A0A0D0DTY7-F1
#
_entry.id   AF-A0A0D0DTY7-F1
#
_cell.length_a   1.000
_cell.length_b   1.000
_cell.length_c   1.000
_cell.angle_alpha   90.00
_cell.angle_beta   90.00
_cell.angle_gamma   90.00
#
_symmetry.space_group_name_H-M   'P 1'
#
loop_
_entity.id
_entity.type
_entity.pdbx_description
1 polymer ?
#
loop_
_entity_poly.entity_id
_entity_poly.type
_entity_poly.pdbx_seq_one_letter_code
_entity_poly.pdbx_strand_id
1 'polypeptide(L)'
;MDPLMALLQHEVINNKIPTYTPLFSYKTPLGWEPLIKTSFISCCNDVWVQNSFPSMLGHAFYIRGTTELLLQGVNPDIIAVQGQWTSHAFLDYWHRVRSILPLFISSSVNIDHLQNIDATMTTFICHQCLSNITFFSVQLTYSLSLSLEQ
;
A
#
# COMPACT_ATOMS: atom_id res chain seq x y z
N MET A 1 -10.27 13.30 3.02
CA MET A 1 -9.42 14.49 2.84
C MET A 1 -8.68 14.26 1.55
N ASP A 2 -8.83 15.15 0.56
CA ASP A 2 -8.19 15.00 -0.76
C ASP A 2 -6.67 15.20 -0.63
N PRO A 3 -5.82 14.24 -1.10
CA PRO A 3 -4.37 14.37 -1.04
C PRO A 3 -3.83 15.65 -1.69
N LEU A 4 -4.45 16.12 -2.78
CA LEU A 4 -4.02 17.35 -3.44
C LEU A 4 -4.27 18.56 -2.55
N MET A 5 -5.45 18.64 -1.94
CA MET A 5 -5.79 19.71 -0.99
C MET A 5 -4.89 19.68 0.25
N ALA A 6 -4.53 18.50 0.76
CA ALA A 6 -3.59 18.37 1.87
C ALA A 6 -2.20 18.94 1.51
N LEU A 7 -1.70 18.63 0.30
CA LEU A 7 -0.42 19.12 -0.18
C LEU A 7 -0.42 20.65 -0.39
N LEU A 8 -1.46 21.17 -1.04
CA LEU A 8 -1.63 22.62 -1.22
C LEU A 8 -1.69 23.35 0.12
N GLN A 9 -2.38 22.77 1.10
CA GLN A 9 -2.45 23.34 2.44
C GLN A 9 -1.08 23.30 3.16
N HIS A 10 -0.29 22.23 2.96
CA HIS A 10 1.08 22.17 3.46
C HIS A 10 1.95 23.29 2.86
N GLU A 11 1.85 23.56 1.56
CA GLU A 11 2.57 24.66 0.91
C GLU A 11 2.14 26.03 1.44
N VAL A 12 0.84 26.23 1.67
CA VAL A 12 0.32 27.49 2.24
C VAL A 12 0.82 27.73 3.66
N ILE A 13 0.80 26.70 4.51
CA ILE A 13 1.24 26.79 5.91
C ILE A 13 2.77 26.96 5.98
N ASN A 14 3.51 26.25 5.14
CA ASN A 14 4.97 26.25 5.12
C ASN A 14 5.54 27.10 3.97
N ASN A 15 4.88 28.22 3.65
CA ASN A 15 5.21 29.08 2.49
C ASN A 15 6.60 29.75 2.50
N LYS A 16 7.40 29.52 3.55
CA LYS A 16 8.77 30.02 3.71
C LYS A 16 9.80 28.88 3.73
N ILE A 17 9.42 27.70 3.25
CA ILE A 17 10.33 26.56 3.12
C ILE A 17 11.51 26.96 2.21
N PRO A 18 12.76 26.81 2.66
CA PRO A 18 13.91 27.00 1.80
C PRO A 18 13.96 25.96 0.68
N THR A 19 14.46 26.34 -0.49
CA THR A 19 14.51 25.45 -1.66
C THR A 19 15.38 24.19 -1.48
N TYR A 20 16.26 24.20 -0.48
CA TYR A 20 17.12 23.06 -0.14
C TYR A 20 16.50 22.10 0.88
N THR A 21 15.34 22.43 1.48
CA THR A 21 14.69 21.55 2.46
C THR A 21 13.77 20.54 1.78
N PRO A 22 13.63 19.31 2.32
CA PRO A 22 12.69 18.32 1.80
C PRO A 22 11.24 18.82 1.78
N LEU A 23 10.43 18.28 0.87
CA LEU A 23 9.01 18.67 0.71
C LEU A 23 8.24 18.61 2.02
N PHE A 24 8.40 17.54 2.79
CA PHE A 24 7.71 17.37 4.08
C PHE A 24 8.46 18.00 5.25
N SER A 25 9.07 19.16 5.06
CA SER A 25 9.62 19.93 6.18
C SER A 25 8.52 20.71 6.91
N TYR A 26 8.79 21.01 8.19
CA TYR A 26 7.92 21.84 9.02
C TYR A 26 8.77 22.79 9.87
N LYS A 27 8.14 23.87 10.32
CA LYS A 27 8.79 24.91 11.12
C LYS A 27 8.80 24.56 12.60
N THR A 28 9.98 24.60 13.21
CA THR A 28 10.21 24.49 14.66
C THR A 28 10.75 25.82 15.21
N PRO A 29 10.79 26.01 16.54
CA PRO A 29 11.44 27.18 17.14
C PRO A 29 12.93 27.29 16.82
N LEU A 30 13.59 26.17 16.49
CA LEU A 30 15.02 26.11 16.18
C LEU A 30 15.33 26.25 14.68
N GLY A 31 14.34 26.09 13.81
CA GLY A 31 14.52 26.22 12.36
C GLY A 31 13.55 25.37 11.57
N TRP A 32 13.98 24.93 10.39
CA TRP A 32 13.23 23.99 9.55
C TRP A 32 13.76 22.58 9.75
N GLU A 33 12.88 21.64 10.05
CA GLU A 33 13.23 20.25 10.24
C GLU A 33 12.49 19.36 9.23
N PRO A 34 13.13 18.33 8.69
CA PRO A 34 12.46 17.33 7.86
C PRO A 34 11.55 16.44 8.72
N LEU A 35 10.33 16.17 8.25
CA LEU A 35 9.48 15.18 8.87
C LEU A 35 10.06 13.79 8.63
N ILE A 36 10.57 13.18 9.70
CA ILE A 36 11.06 11.80 9.68
C ILE A 36 9.94 10.82 10.07
N LYS A 37 10.07 9.58 9.59
CA LYS A 37 9.09 8.50 9.82
C LYS A 37 8.74 8.31 11.31
N THR A 38 9.74 8.33 12.19
CA THR A 38 9.52 8.10 13.63
C THR A 38 8.68 9.22 14.26
N SER A 39 8.98 10.48 13.96
CA SER A 39 8.22 11.64 14.45
C SER A 39 6.78 11.63 13.95
N PHE A 40 6.58 11.31 12.66
CA PHE A 40 5.24 11.19 12.08
C PHE A 40 4.42 10.10 12.78
N ILE A 41 4.98 8.89 12.91
CA ILE A 41 4.30 7.76 13.55
C ILE A 41 4.02 8.03 15.03
N SER A 42 4.95 8.65 15.75
CA SER A 42 4.73 9.05 17.15
C SER A 42 3.56 10.01 17.26
N CYS A 43 3.52 11.06 16.44
CA CYS A 43 2.44 12.04 16.44
C CYS A 43 1.07 11.39 16.18
N CYS A 44 0.97 10.48 15.19
CA CYS A 44 -0.28 9.75 14.94
C CYS A 44 -0.68 8.86 16.13
N ASN A 45 0.27 8.13 16.70
CA ASN A 45 0.02 7.24 17.83
C ASN A 45 -0.43 8.00 19.07
N ASP A 46 0.13 9.19 19.33
CA ASP A 46 -0.29 10.04 20.44
C ASP A 46 -1.77 10.42 20.31
N VAL A 47 -2.20 10.84 19.12
CA VAL A 47 -3.60 11.16 18.84
C VAL A 47 -4.51 9.93 18.98
N TRP A 48 -4.09 8.78 18.46
CA TRP A 48 -4.88 7.54 18.54
C TRP A 48 -5.05 7.06 19.98
N VAL A 49 -3.96 7.00 20.74
CA VAL A 49 -3.99 6.56 22.14
C VAL A 49 -4.83 7.50 23.00
N GLN A 50 -4.76 8.82 22.77
CA GLN A 50 -5.65 9.80 23.42
C GLN A 50 -7.13 9.52 23.15
N ASN A 51 -7.45 8.93 21.99
CA ASN A 51 -8.80 8.55 21.60
C ASN A 51 -9.11 7.05 21.88
N SER A 52 -8.32 6.40 22.75
CA SER A 52 -8.49 4.99 23.13
C SER A 52 -8.35 3.97 21.98
N PHE A 53 -7.66 4.34 20.90
CA PHE A 53 -7.24 3.42 19.86
C PHE A 53 -5.85 2.84 20.15
N PRO A 54 -5.55 1.60 19.71
CA PRO A 54 -4.23 1.02 19.87
C PRO A 54 -3.19 1.78 19.02
N SER A 55 -1.96 1.84 19.53
CA SER A 55 -0.81 2.31 18.76
C SER A 55 -0.55 1.39 17.57
N MET A 56 -0.21 1.97 16.41
CA MET A 56 0.08 1.23 15.19
C MET A 56 1.51 1.41 14.72
N LEU A 57 2.03 0.37 14.08
CA LEU A 57 3.32 0.41 13.40
C LEU A 57 3.20 1.08 12.04
N GLY A 58 4.30 1.67 11.57
CA GLY A 58 4.33 2.32 10.25
C GLY A 58 3.91 1.41 9.08
N HIS A 59 4.13 0.10 9.17
CA HIS A 59 3.69 -0.85 8.12
C HIS A 59 2.16 -0.94 8.01
N ALA A 60 1.41 -0.64 9.07
CA ALA A 60 -0.06 -0.59 9.02
C ALA A 60 -0.56 0.50 8.05
N PHE A 61 0.15 1.62 7.93
CA PHE A 61 -0.16 2.66 6.94
C PHE A 61 0.00 2.15 5.51
N TYR A 62 1.06 1.38 5.23
CA TYR A 62 1.30 0.77 3.92
C TYR A 62 0.19 -0.21 3.56
N ILE A 63 -0.15 -1.12 4.48
CA ILE A 63 -1.26 -2.06 4.29
C ILE A 63 -2.58 -1.30 4.05
N ARG A 64 -2.88 -0.30 4.88
CA ARG A 64 -4.14 0.45 4.79
C ARG A 64 -4.24 1.26 3.51
N GLY A 65 -3.17 1.92 3.07
CA GLY A 65 -3.15 2.66 1.81
C GLY A 65 -3.34 1.76 0.59
N THR A 66 -2.69 0.60 0.59
CA THR A 66 -2.85 -0.44 -0.45
C THR A 66 -4.30 -0.96 -0.47
N THR A 67 -4.88 -1.19 0.70
CA THR A 67 -6.28 -1.65 0.85
C THR A 67 -7.27 -0.60 0.37
N GLU A 68 -7.04 0.67 0.66
CA GLU A 68 -7.89 1.77 0.20
C GLU A 68 -7.89 1.86 -1.34
N LEU A 69 -6.73 1.75 -1.98
CA LEU A 69 -6.64 1.74 -3.45
C LEU A 69 -7.38 0.53 -4.06
N LEU A 70 -7.25 -0.65 -3.44
CA LEU A 70 -8.01 -1.84 -3.85
C LEU A 70 -9.52 -1.63 -3.71
N LEU A 71 -9.96 -1.05 -2.59
CA LEU A 71 -11.36 -0.71 -2.34
C LEU A 71 -11.89 0.40 -3.23
N GLN A 72 -11.03 1.12 -3.95
CA GLN A 72 -11.39 2.08 -5.00
C GLN A 72 -11.38 1.44 -6.40
N GLY A 73 -11.13 0.12 -6.49
CA GLY A 73 -11.09 -0.60 -7.77
C GLY A 73 -9.80 -0.40 -8.56
N VAL A 74 -8.74 0.15 -7.95
CA VAL A 74 -7.45 0.30 -8.63
C VAL A 74 -6.87 -1.08 -8.92
N ASN A 75 -6.33 -1.27 -10.13
CA ASN A 75 -5.80 -2.55 -10.56
C ASN A 75 -4.65 -3.02 -9.64
N PRO A 76 -4.65 -4.28 -9.16
CA PRO A 76 -3.62 -4.82 -8.27
C PRO A 76 -2.19 -4.76 -8.83
N ASP A 77 -2.00 -4.84 -10.15
CA ASP A 77 -0.69 -4.64 -10.79
C ASP A 77 -0.15 -3.23 -10.52
N ILE A 78 -1.02 -2.22 -10.65
CA ILE A 78 -0.66 -0.82 -10.39
C ILE A 78 -0.28 -0.65 -8.92
N ILE A 79 -1.06 -1.25 -8.02
CA ILE A 79 -0.84 -1.19 -6.58
C ILE A 79 0.45 -1.91 -6.17
N ALA A 80 0.74 -3.06 -6.77
CA ALA A 80 1.96 -3.82 -6.52
C ALA A 80 3.20 -3.00 -6.93
N VAL A 81 3.16 -2.39 -8.11
CA VAL A 81 4.23 -1.51 -8.61
C VAL A 81 4.38 -0.25 -7.74
N GLN A 82 3.27 0.44 -7.43
CA GLN A 82 3.30 1.67 -6.62
C GLN A 82 3.76 1.41 -5.19
N GLY A 83 3.32 0.31 -4.58
CA GLY A 83 3.68 -0.08 -3.22
C GLY A 83 5.03 -0.79 -3.11
N GLN A 84 5.72 -1.03 -4.24
CA GLN A 84 6.97 -1.80 -4.32
C GLN A 84 6.85 -3.16 -3.62
N TRP A 85 5.69 -3.81 -3.77
CA TRP A 85 5.42 -5.10 -3.17
C TRP A 85 6.27 -6.16 -3.87
N THR A 86 7.28 -6.67 -3.16
CA THR A 86 8.12 -7.78 -3.64
C THR A 86 7.46 -9.14 -3.41
N SER A 87 6.42 -9.20 -2.58
CA SER A 87 5.70 -10.42 -2.26
C SER A 87 4.19 -10.22 -2.33
N HIS A 88 3.49 -11.34 -2.54
CA HIS A 88 2.04 -11.46 -2.57
C HIS A 88 1.36 -11.27 -1.19
N ALA A 89 2.09 -10.85 -0.15
CA ALA A 89 1.56 -10.73 1.21
C ALA A 89 0.36 -9.77 1.33
N PHE A 90 0.26 -8.79 0.42
CA PHE A 90 -0.92 -7.91 0.38
C PHE A 90 -2.19 -8.65 -0.11
N LEU A 91 -2.05 -9.72 -0.89
CA LEU A 91 -3.17 -10.56 -1.33
C LEU A 91 -3.73 -11.39 -0.16
N ASP A 92 -2.86 -11.90 0.73
CA ASP A 92 -3.30 -12.59 1.94
C ASP A 92 -4.11 -11.67 2.86
N TYR A 93 -3.69 -10.39 2.94
CA TYR A 93 -4.44 -9.37 3.65
C TYR A 93 -5.80 -9.13 3.00
N TRP A 94 -5.84 -9.00 1.67
CA TRP A 94 -7.09 -8.86 0.93
C TRP A 94 -8.05 -10.03 1.12
N HIS A 95 -7.57 -11.27 1.05
CA HIS A 95 -8.41 -12.45 1.28
C HIS A 95 -9.05 -12.43 2.66
N ARG A 96 -8.29 -12.02 3.70
CA ARG A 96 -8.83 -11.86 5.06
C ARG A 96 -9.86 -10.74 5.11
N VAL A 97 -9.58 -9.58 4.52
CA VAL A 97 -10.52 -8.47 4.44
C VAL A 97 -11.81 -8.89 3.74
N ARG A 98 -11.76 -9.55 2.58
CA ARG A 98 -12.93 -10.08 1.87
C ARG A 98 -13.74 -11.07 2.70
N SER A 99 -13.09 -11.94 3.47
CA SER A 99 -13.82 -12.88 4.35
C SER A 99 -14.58 -12.18 5.47
N ILE A 100 -14.12 -10.97 5.85
CA ILE A 100 -14.63 -10.18 6.96
C ILE A 100 -15.64 -9.12 6.48
N LEU A 101 -15.44 -8.52 5.30
CA LEU A 101 -16.27 -7.44 4.75
C LEU A 101 -17.78 -7.77 4.73
N PRO A 102 -18.24 -8.96 4.27
CA PRO A 102 -19.66 -9.32 4.32
C PRO A 102 -20.23 -9.37 5.74
N LEU A 103 -19.41 -9.67 6.75
CA LEU A 103 -19.81 -9.72 8.16
C LEU A 103 -20.06 -8.32 8.73
N PHE A 104 -19.41 -7.30 8.16
CA PHE A 104 -19.51 -5.91 8.62
C PHE A 104 -20.43 -5.04 7.74
N ILE A 105 -20.81 -5.50 6.54
CA ILE A 105 -21.46 -4.66 5.52
C ILE A 105 -22.80 -5.23 5.04
N SER A 106 -23.67 -5.65 5.96
CA SER A 106 -25.05 -5.99 5.58
C SER A 106 -25.92 -4.78 5.21
N SER A 107 -25.40 -3.54 5.24
CA SER A 107 -26.24 -2.34 5.08
C SER A 107 -25.68 -1.14 4.30
N SER A 108 -24.50 -1.17 3.64
CA SER A 108 -23.98 0.08 3.02
C SER A 108 -23.04 0.01 1.80
N VAL A 109 -22.60 -1.15 1.29
CA VAL A 109 -21.69 -1.20 0.13
C VAL A 109 -22.36 -1.81 -1.11
N ASN A 110 -22.05 -1.24 -2.27
CA ASN A 110 -22.46 -1.72 -3.58
C ASN A 110 -21.81 -3.09 -3.85
N ILE A 111 -22.62 -4.16 -3.80
CA ILE A 111 -22.18 -5.54 -3.97
C ILE A 111 -21.50 -5.76 -5.33
N ASP A 112 -21.95 -5.08 -6.39
CA ASP A 112 -21.39 -5.19 -7.73
C ASP A 112 -19.94 -4.70 -7.79
N HIS A 113 -19.63 -3.64 -7.02
CA HIS A 113 -18.27 -3.11 -6.91
C HIS A 113 -17.32 -4.12 -6.26
N LEU A 114 -17.78 -4.80 -5.21
CA LEU A 114 -16.98 -5.83 -4.54
C LEU A 114 -16.75 -7.06 -5.45
N GLN A 115 -17.76 -7.46 -6.24
CA GLN A 115 -17.62 -8.53 -7.22
C GLN A 115 -16.61 -8.18 -8.32
N ASN A 116 -16.58 -6.92 -8.76
CA ASN A 116 -15.60 -6.46 -9.75
C ASN A 116 -14.17 -6.50 -9.22
N ILE A 117 -13.94 -5.97 -8.01
CA ILE A 117 -12.62 -6.05 -7.36
C ILE A 117 -12.19 -7.50 -7.21
N ASP A 118 -13.12 -8.39 -6.87
CA ASP A 118 -12.85 -9.81 -6.71
C ASP A 118 -12.42 -10.49 -8.01
N ALA A 119 -13.12 -10.20 -9.11
CA ALA A 119 -12.75 -10.69 -10.44
C ALA A 119 -11.37 -10.16 -10.86
N THR A 120 -11.10 -8.88 -10.58
CA THR A 120 -9.82 -8.23 -10.89
C THR A 120 -8.66 -8.88 -10.11
N MET A 121 -8.85 -9.08 -8.80
CA MET A 121 -7.87 -9.75 -7.94
C MET A 121 -7.63 -11.20 -8.35
N THR A 122 -8.70 -11.94 -8.67
CA THR A 122 -8.58 -13.33 -9.15
C THR A 122 -7.79 -13.40 -10.46
N THR A 123 -8.05 -12.47 -11.38
CA THR A 123 -7.33 -12.38 -12.66
C THR A 123 -5.86 -12.05 -12.44
N PHE A 124 -5.55 -11.11 -11.55
CA PHE A 124 -4.19 -10.76 -11.17
C PHE A 124 -3.41 -11.95 -10.59
N ILE A 125 -4.03 -12.68 -9.65
CA ILE A 125 -3.46 -13.92 -9.09
C ILE A 125 -3.18 -14.92 -10.20
N CYS A 126 -4.14 -15.17 -11.09
CA CYS A 126 -3.97 -16.09 -12.22
C CYS A 126 -2.83 -15.64 -13.15
N HIS A 127 -2.74 -14.35 -13.49
CA HIS A 127 -1.70 -13.81 -14.36
C HIS A 127 -0.30 -13.99 -13.76
N GLN A 128 -0.13 -13.73 -12.46
CA GLN A 128 1.15 -13.94 -11.78
C GLN A 128 1.48 -15.42 -11.55
N CYS A 129 0.49 -16.28 -11.29
CA CYS A 129 0.70 -17.73 -11.27
C CYS A 129 1.16 -18.27 -12.64
N LEU A 130 0.60 -17.76 -13.74
CA LEU A 130 1.01 -18.13 -15.10
C LEU A 130 2.42 -17.61 -15.45
N SER A 131 2.77 -16.42 -14.96
CA SER A 131 4.12 -15.83 -15.11
C SER A 131 5.19 -16.66 -14.39
N ASN A 132 4.83 -17.29 -13.26
CA ASN A 132 5.72 -18.19 -12.50
C ASN A 132 5.87 -19.57 -13.17
N ILE A 133 4.91 -20.03 -13.97
CA ILE A 133 5.02 -21.28 -14.77
C ILE A 133 5.98 -21.08 -15.95
N THR A 134 6.03 -19.88 -16.55
CA THR A 134 7.03 -19.56 -17.57
C THR A 134 8.45 -19.43 -17.01
N PHE A 135 8.61 -19.03 -15.74
CA PHE A 135 9.93 -19.00 -15.10
C PHE A 135 10.43 -20.41 -14.73
N PHE A 136 9.53 -21.33 -14.36
CA PHE A 136 9.90 -22.71 -14.06
C PHE A 136 10.28 -23.55 -15.29
N SER A 137 9.71 -23.26 -16.48
CA SER A 137 10.11 -23.96 -17.72
C SER A 137 11.44 -23.47 -18.31
N VAL A 138 11.78 -22.19 -18.12
CA VAL A 138 13.08 -21.65 -18.58
C VAL A 138 14.23 -22.11 -17.66
N GLN A 139 13.98 -22.31 -16.37
CA GLN A 139 14.99 -22.82 -15.45
C GLN A 139 15.24 -24.33 -15.60
N LEU A 140 14.21 -25.12 -15.93
CA LEU A 140 14.36 -26.57 -16.12
C LEU A 140 15.09 -26.93 -17.43
N THR A 141 14.95 -26.11 -18.47
CA THR A 141 15.66 -26.31 -19.76
C THR A 141 17.13 -25.92 -19.65
N TYR A 142 17.48 -24.90 -18.86
CA TYR A 142 18.88 -24.52 -18.60
C TYR A 142 19.63 -25.59 -17.78
N SER A 143 18.97 -26.19 -16.77
CA SER A 143 19.57 -27.25 -15.95
C SER A 143 19.75 -28.59 -16.68
N LEU A 144 18.88 -28.94 -17.63
CA LEU A 144 19.04 -30.18 -18.41
C LEU A 144 20.13 -30.08 -19.49
N SER A 145 20.42 -28.88 -20.02
CA SER A 145 21.52 -28.67 -20.97
C SER A 145 22.91 -28.80 -20.32
N LEU A 146 23.05 -28.42 -19.05
CA LEU A 146 24.32 -28.50 -18.31
C LEU A 146 24.64 -29.91 -17.79
N SER A 147 23.67 -30.83 -17.74
CA SER A 147 23.89 -32.22 -17.30
C SER A 147 24.21 -33.21 -18.42
N LEU A 148 24.29 -32.75 -19.67
CA LEU A 148 24.63 -33.58 -20.84
C LEU A 148 26.00 -33.24 -21.47
N GLU A 149 26.72 -32.26 -20.92
CA GLU A 149 28.11 -31.94 -21.29
C GLU A 149 29.15 -32.27 -20.19
N GLN A 150 28.80 -33.15 -19.25
CA GLN A 150 29.74 -33.81 -18.32
C GLN A 150 29.54 -35.32 -18.33
#